data_AF-A0A3N9TQ25-F1
#
_entry.id   AF-A0A3N9TQ25-F1
#
_cell.length_a   1.000
_cell.length_b   1.000
_cell.length_c   1.000
_cell.angle_alpha   90.00
_cell.angle_beta   90.00
_cell.angle_gamma   90.00
#
_symmetry.space_group_name_H-M   'P 1'
#
loop_
_entity.id
_entity.type
_entity.pdbx_description
1 polymer ?
#
loop_
_entity_poly.entity_id
_entity_poly.type
_entity_poly.pdbx_seq_one_letter_code
_entity_poly.pdbx_strand_id
1 'polypeptide(L)'
;MTQQFRTGDTVQFTGEIRGFDVDERTLEVSMNGLNRVIRMDSVVPAPALVVVPQWFDTIYRDTKRVYLEGKYDACNVDMIRMICAAEFGSSHNQLIAFTDKLSTAATEYVIKHKLDLIRAVLDGYTVEKEPLYYVKVVDDKCGYLNYEVSSGIYDLADKGNDDDVKTQYTELEIKEINEKLWAVAVPVKDDEA
;
A
#
# COMPACT_ATOMS: atom_id res chain seq x y z
N MET A 1 19.71 22.57 -7.71
CA MET A 1 20.83 22.19 -8.60
C MET A 1 20.23 21.60 -9.86
N THR A 2 20.64 22.05 -11.05
CA THR A 2 20.32 21.35 -12.30
C THR A 2 21.43 20.33 -12.56
N GLN A 3 21.09 19.04 -12.50
CA GLN A 3 22.01 17.97 -12.82
C GLN A 3 22.35 18.03 -14.32
N GLN A 4 23.63 18.15 -14.67
CA GLN A 4 24.09 18.14 -16.06
C GLN A 4 24.46 16.71 -16.43
N PHE A 5 23.74 16.13 -17.39
CA PHE A 5 24.08 14.83 -17.97
C PHE A 5 25.11 15.00 -19.09
N ARG A 6 26.04 14.05 -19.19
CA ARG A 6 27.06 13.97 -20.24
C ARG A 6 26.86 12.71 -21.08
N THR A 7 27.30 12.76 -22.33
CA THR A 7 27.33 11.57 -23.19
C THR A 7 28.19 10.49 -22.52
N GLY A 8 27.60 9.30 -22.33
CA GLY A 8 28.23 8.18 -21.64
C GLY A 8 27.77 7.97 -20.20
N ASP A 9 27.00 8.91 -19.62
CA ASP A 9 26.42 8.72 -18.30
C ASP A 9 25.37 7.60 -18.31
N THR A 10 25.39 6.78 -17.26
CA THR A 10 24.30 5.82 -17.00
C THR A 10 23.17 6.55 -16.28
N VAL A 11 21.96 6.46 -16.82
CA VAL A 11 20.75 7.10 -16.26
C VAL A 11 19.61 6.10 -16.18
N GLN A 12 18.71 6.31 -15.21
CA GLN A 12 17.44 5.60 -15.13
C GLN A 12 16.32 6.52 -15.62
N PHE A 13 15.31 5.93 -16.26
CA PHE A 13 14.12 6.63 -16.73
C PHE A 13 12.89 5.79 -16.42
N THR A 14 11.73 6.45 -16.32
CA THR A 14 10.44 5.79 -16.11
C THR A 14 9.66 5.71 -17.42
N GLY A 15 8.92 4.63 -17.60
CA GLY A 15 8.11 4.39 -18.78
C GLY A 15 7.24 3.15 -18.62
N GLU A 16 6.24 3.02 -19.48
CA GLU A 16 5.32 1.88 -19.48
C GLU A 16 5.69 0.89 -20.58
N ILE A 17 5.81 -0.39 -20.24
CA ILE A 17 6.02 -1.45 -21.24
C ILE A 17 4.72 -1.64 -22.02
N ARG A 18 4.80 -1.56 -23.35
CA ARG A 18 3.66 -1.73 -24.28
C ARG A 18 3.77 -3.00 -25.12
N GLY A 19 4.98 -3.53 -25.27
CA GLY A 19 5.24 -4.77 -26.00
C GLY A 19 6.64 -5.29 -25.71
N PHE A 20 6.90 -6.53 -26.13
CA PHE A 20 8.21 -7.15 -26.03
C PHE A 20 8.45 -8.12 -27.18
N ASP A 21 9.70 -8.19 -27.63
CA ASP A 21 10.20 -9.19 -28.57
C ASP A 21 11.23 -10.05 -27.82
N VAL A 22 10.91 -11.33 -27.65
CA VAL A 22 11.76 -12.28 -26.92
C VAL A 22 12.98 -12.69 -27.75
N ASP A 23 12.83 -12.81 -29.06
CA ASP A 23 13.87 -13.28 -29.96
C ASP A 23 14.95 -12.20 -30.11
N GLU A 24 14.53 -10.95 -30.29
CA GLU A 24 15.43 -9.79 -30.37
C GLU A 24 15.86 -9.26 -28.99
N ARG A 25 15.23 -9.75 -27.91
CA ARG A 25 15.43 -9.33 -26.53
C ARG A 25 15.22 -7.83 -26.34
N THR A 26 14.11 -7.31 -26.85
CA THR A 26 13.76 -5.88 -26.77
C THR A 26 12.39 -5.64 -26.14
N LEU A 27 12.23 -4.47 -25.52
CA LEU A 27 10.97 -3.95 -24.98
C LEU A 27 10.57 -2.70 -25.76
N GLU A 28 9.29 -2.60 -26.09
CA GLU A 28 8.70 -1.33 -26.51
C GLU A 28 8.18 -0.60 -25.26
N VAL A 29 8.79 0.54 -24.95
CA VAL A 29 8.50 1.35 -23.77
C VAL A 29 7.95 2.70 -24.20
N SER A 30 6.79 3.07 -23.67
CA SER A 30 6.21 4.41 -23.84
C SER A 30 6.77 5.34 -22.76
N MET A 31 7.36 6.44 -23.21
CA MET A 31 7.93 7.48 -22.36
C MET A 31 7.38 8.83 -22.80
N ASN A 32 6.54 9.47 -21.97
CA ASN A 32 5.89 10.74 -22.29
C ASN A 32 5.15 10.74 -23.65
N GLY A 33 4.49 9.62 -23.98
CA GLY A 33 3.74 9.45 -25.25
C GLY A 33 4.62 9.12 -26.46
N LEU A 34 5.93 8.93 -26.29
CA LEU A 34 6.83 8.46 -27.34
C LEU A 34 7.23 7.01 -27.08
N ASN A 35 7.05 6.16 -28.09
CA ASN A 35 7.52 4.78 -28.01
C ASN A 35 9.02 4.70 -28.32
N ARG A 36 9.72 3.88 -27.54
CA ARG A 36 11.15 3.59 -27.69
C ARG A 36 11.37 2.09 -27.57
N VAL A 37 12.29 1.57 -28.37
CA VAL A 37 12.73 0.17 -28.29
C VAL A 37 14.01 0.12 -27.47
N ILE A 38 14.01 -0.69 -26.43
CA ILE A 38 15.09 -0.78 -25.44
C ILE A 38 15.47 -2.24 -25.29
N ARG A 39 16.76 -2.55 -25.25
CA ARG A 39 17.20 -3.93 -25.02
C ARG A 39 16.87 -4.35 -23.58
N MET A 40 16.36 -5.57 -23.41
CA MET A 40 15.96 -6.10 -22.11
C MET A 40 17.11 -6.15 -21.09
N ASP A 41 18.35 -6.35 -21.55
CA ASP A 41 19.56 -6.34 -20.71
C ASP A 41 19.92 -4.95 -20.16
N SER A 42 19.34 -3.90 -20.72
CA SER A 42 19.53 -2.51 -20.32
C SER A 42 18.44 -2.03 -19.36
N VAL A 43 17.49 -2.90 -19.01
CA VAL A 43 16.35 -2.56 -18.15
C VAL A 43 16.60 -3.13 -16.76
N VAL A 44 16.62 -2.23 -15.78
CA VAL A 44 16.58 -2.61 -14.37
C VAL A 44 15.11 -2.59 -13.95
N PRO A 45 14.54 -3.70 -13.45
CA PRO A 45 13.19 -3.68 -12.91
C PRO A 45 13.06 -2.60 -11.85
N ALA A 46 11.92 -1.92 -11.80
CA ALA A 46 11.62 -1.07 -10.66
C ALA A 46 11.75 -1.90 -9.37
N PRO A 47 12.28 -1.33 -8.28
CA PRO A 47 12.33 -2.04 -7.01
C PRO A 47 10.91 -2.47 -6.64
N ALA A 48 10.77 -3.72 -6.19
CA ALA A 48 9.49 -4.20 -5.68
C ALA A 48 9.09 -3.32 -4.49
N LEU A 49 7.91 -2.71 -4.57
CA LEU A 49 7.41 -1.84 -3.51
C LEU A 49 7.16 -2.66 -2.25
N VAL A 50 7.59 -2.11 -1.12
CA VAL A 50 7.34 -2.72 0.19
C VAL A 50 5.86 -2.60 0.51
N VAL A 51 5.28 -3.67 1.07
CA VAL A 51 3.94 -3.60 1.66
C VAL A 51 4.10 -3.14 3.11
N VAL A 52 3.46 -2.02 3.48
CA VAL A 52 3.51 -1.46 4.83
C VAL A 52 2.14 -1.51 5.51
N PRO A 53 2.08 -1.58 6.85
CA PRO A 53 0.81 -1.54 7.56
C PRO A 53 0.07 -0.21 7.37
N GLN A 54 -1.26 -0.24 7.49
CA GLN A 54 -2.11 0.95 7.35
C GLN A 54 -1.72 2.09 8.31
N TRP A 55 -1.32 1.78 9.55
CA TRP A 55 -0.88 2.79 10.52
C TRP A 55 0.37 3.54 10.04
N PHE A 56 1.25 2.88 9.30
CA PHE A 56 2.47 3.52 8.77
C PHE A 56 2.11 4.54 7.69
N ASP A 57 1.20 4.18 6.77
CA ASP A 57 0.69 5.11 5.75
C ASP A 57 0.06 6.35 6.38
N THR A 58 -0.79 6.15 7.39
CA THR A 58 -1.43 7.26 8.12
C THR A 58 -0.38 8.20 8.72
N ILE A 59 0.60 7.67 9.46
CA ILE A 59 1.62 8.50 10.10
C ILE A 59 2.53 9.19 9.06
N TYR A 60 2.88 8.49 7.98
CA TYR A 60 3.72 9.06 6.94
C TYR A 60 3.02 10.21 6.21
N ARG A 61 1.73 10.06 5.89
CA ARG A 61 0.90 11.14 5.29
C ARG A 61 0.73 12.31 6.24
N ASP A 62 0.48 12.05 7.52
CA ASP A 62 0.38 13.08 8.55
C ASP A 62 1.68 13.86 8.68
N THR A 63 2.81 13.15 8.72
CA THR A 63 4.13 13.77 8.74
C THR A 63 4.31 14.63 7.51
N LYS A 64 4.06 14.10 6.30
CA LYS A 64 4.10 14.89 5.07
C LYS A 64 3.28 16.18 5.15
N ARG A 65 2.07 16.11 5.70
CA ARG A 65 1.17 17.26 5.87
C ARG A 65 1.76 18.34 6.78
N VAL A 66 2.46 17.97 7.84
CA VAL A 66 3.15 18.93 8.73
C VAL A 66 4.28 19.66 8.01
N TYR A 67 4.96 19.00 7.07
CA TYR A 67 6.04 19.59 6.27
C TYR A 67 5.56 20.31 5.00
N LEU A 68 4.24 20.52 4.82
CA LEU A 68 3.67 21.23 3.67
C LEU A 68 3.94 22.75 3.71
N GLU A 69 5.19 23.11 3.41
CA GLU A 69 5.62 24.31 2.68
C GLU A 69 6.78 23.92 1.72
N GLY A 70 6.59 22.86 0.93
CA GLY A 70 7.43 22.59 -0.25
C GLY A 70 8.80 21.94 -0.03
N LYS A 71 9.04 21.26 1.11
CA LYS A 71 10.32 20.56 1.39
C LYS A 71 10.12 19.05 1.59
N TYR A 72 9.67 18.35 0.55
CA TYR A 72 9.44 16.89 0.57
C TYR A 72 10.67 16.09 1.04
N ASP A 73 11.88 16.55 0.72
CA ASP A 73 13.14 15.92 1.15
C ASP A 73 13.27 15.90 2.69
N ALA A 74 12.78 16.93 3.38
CA ALA A 74 12.88 17.02 4.84
C ALA A 74 11.98 15.97 5.53
N CYS A 75 10.79 15.70 4.97
CA CYS A 75 9.88 14.70 5.51
C CYS A 75 10.48 13.28 5.42
N ASN A 76 11.11 12.93 4.29
CA ASN A 76 11.74 11.63 4.13
C ASN A 76 12.91 11.44 5.11
N VAL A 77 13.74 12.47 5.26
CA VAL A 77 14.85 12.46 6.22
C VAL A 77 14.34 12.28 7.64
N ASP A 78 13.29 12.99 8.03
CA ASP A 78 12.72 12.86 9.36
C ASP A 78 12.08 11.50 9.61
N MET A 79 11.34 10.96 8.64
CA MET A 79 10.77 9.62 8.75
C MET A 79 11.84 8.54 8.89
N ILE A 80 12.91 8.62 8.10
CA ILE A 80 14.06 7.70 8.23
C ILE A 80 14.71 7.85 9.60
N ARG A 81 14.90 9.07 10.09
CA ARG A 81 15.44 9.33 11.43
C ARG A 81 14.56 8.69 12.51
N MET A 82 13.24 8.82 12.39
CA MET A 82 12.26 8.27 13.34
C MET A 82 12.28 6.73 13.34
N ILE A 83 12.33 6.11 12.15
CA ILE A 83 12.46 4.65 11.99
C ILE A 83 13.78 4.15 12.61
N CYS A 84 14.90 4.82 12.34
CA CYS A 84 16.20 4.45 12.90
C CYS A 84 16.25 4.57 14.43
N ALA A 85 15.57 5.58 14.98
CA ALA A 85 15.60 5.89 16.40
C ALA A 85 14.62 5.06 17.27
N ALA A 86 13.78 4.20 16.67
CA ALA A 86 12.80 3.39 17.41
C ALA A 86 13.40 2.45 18.49
N GLU A 87 14.70 2.15 18.43
CA GLU A 87 15.41 1.34 19.44
C GLU A 87 16.08 2.17 20.55
N PHE A 88 16.25 3.47 20.33
CA PHE A 88 16.98 4.36 21.23
C PHE A 88 15.98 5.19 22.01
N GLY A 89 15.52 4.63 23.14
CA GLY A 89 14.55 5.26 24.03
C GLY A 89 14.69 6.79 24.13
N SER A 90 13.63 7.48 23.68
CA SER A 90 13.17 8.79 24.17
C SER A 90 14.22 9.83 24.58
N SER A 91 15.25 10.09 23.76
CA SER A 91 16.21 11.18 24.04
C SER A 91 16.18 12.34 23.04
N HIS A 92 15.19 12.40 22.14
CA HIS A 92 14.92 13.61 21.35
C HIS A 92 13.45 13.97 21.46
N ASN A 93 13.13 15.19 21.93
CA ASN A 93 11.77 15.71 22.11
C ASN A 93 10.90 15.72 20.83
N GLN A 94 11.45 15.35 19.66
CA GLN A 94 10.70 15.15 18.42
C GLN A 94 10.25 13.69 18.20
N LEU A 95 10.84 12.72 18.90
CA LEU A 95 10.42 11.31 18.89
C LEU A 95 9.12 11.08 19.65
N ILE A 96 8.88 11.86 20.71
CA ILE A 96 7.68 11.78 21.55
C ILE A 96 6.42 11.88 20.67
N ALA A 97 6.37 12.78 19.68
CA ALA A 97 5.21 12.91 18.79
C ALA A 97 5.00 11.73 17.81
N PHE A 98 6.02 10.89 17.56
CA PHE A 98 5.92 9.69 16.72
C PHE A 98 5.65 8.45 17.55
N THR A 99 6.38 8.27 18.65
CA THR A 99 6.21 7.14 19.55
C THR A 99 4.93 7.25 20.36
N ASP A 100 4.43 8.45 20.67
CA ASP A 100 3.10 8.64 21.29
C ASP A 100 1.97 8.27 20.31
N LYS A 101 2.24 8.33 18.99
CA LYS A 101 1.31 7.87 17.95
C LYS A 101 1.43 6.36 17.68
N LEU A 102 2.46 5.70 18.18
CA LEU A 102 2.70 4.28 17.97
C LEU A 102 2.32 3.48 19.21
N SER A 103 1.53 2.43 19.01
CA SER A 103 1.37 1.42 20.05
C SER A 103 2.69 0.68 20.31
N THR A 104 2.77 -0.05 21.43
CA THR A 104 3.91 -0.96 21.69
C THR A 104 4.14 -1.93 20.54
N ALA A 105 3.06 -2.49 19.97
CA ALA A 105 3.13 -3.39 18.83
C ALA A 105 3.67 -2.71 17.57
N ALA A 106 3.29 -1.45 17.31
CA ALA A 106 3.80 -0.71 16.16
C ALA A 106 5.29 -0.36 16.33
N THR A 107 5.74 -0.09 17.56
CA THR A 107 7.17 0.12 17.87
C THR A 107 7.98 -1.16 17.61
N GLU A 108 7.52 -2.30 18.11
CA GLU A 108 8.16 -3.61 17.86
C GLU A 108 8.22 -3.94 16.37
N TYR A 109 7.15 -3.63 15.62
CA TYR A 109 7.13 -3.78 14.17
C TYR A 109 8.20 -2.93 13.49
N VAL A 110 8.32 -1.64 13.85
CA VAL A 110 9.34 -0.74 13.28
C VAL A 110 10.75 -1.28 13.53
N ILE A 111 11.02 -1.78 14.74
CA ILE A 111 12.32 -2.37 15.10
C ILE A 111 12.62 -3.57 14.19
N LYS A 112 11.66 -4.47 14.01
CA LYS A 112 11.83 -5.70 13.21
C LYS A 112 11.92 -5.44 11.70
N HIS A 113 11.22 -4.43 11.20
CA HIS A 113 11.05 -4.13 9.76
C HIS A 113 11.77 -2.85 9.31
N LYS A 114 12.76 -2.38 10.08
CA LYS A 114 13.45 -1.10 9.90
C LYS A 114 13.93 -0.85 8.47
N LEU A 115 14.59 -1.83 7.85
CA LEU A 115 15.14 -1.69 6.48
C LEU A 115 14.03 -1.60 5.44
N ASP A 116 12.95 -2.36 5.59
CA ASP A 116 11.82 -2.35 4.67
C ASP A 116 11.07 -1.02 4.76
N LEU A 117 10.88 -0.48 5.96
CA LEU A 117 10.27 0.84 6.16
C LEU A 117 11.14 1.98 5.62
N ILE A 118 12.47 1.88 5.69
CA ILE A 118 13.37 2.85 5.05
C ILE A 118 13.21 2.79 3.53
N ARG A 119 13.16 1.58 2.93
CA ARG A 119 12.89 1.41 1.50
C ARG A 119 11.52 1.98 1.11
N ALA A 120 10.49 1.75 1.93
CA ALA A 120 9.17 2.34 1.72
C ALA A 120 9.23 3.88 1.61
N VAL A 121 10.03 4.54 2.45
CA VAL A 121 10.20 6.01 2.40
C VAL A 121 10.98 6.46 1.15
N LEU A 122 11.95 5.67 0.69
CA LEU A 122 12.84 6.03 -0.43
C LEU A 122 12.24 5.70 -1.81
N ASP A 123 11.74 4.48 -1.96
CA ASP A 123 11.32 3.89 -3.23
C ASP A 123 9.80 3.96 -3.42
N GLY A 124 9.05 4.26 -2.35
CA GLY A 124 7.60 4.14 -2.29
C GLY A 124 7.14 2.80 -1.72
N TYR A 125 5.84 2.68 -1.47
CA TYR A 125 5.23 1.49 -0.87
C TYR A 125 3.79 1.29 -1.33
N THR A 126 3.31 0.08 -1.13
CA THR A 126 1.88 -0.25 -1.13
C THR A 126 1.42 -0.45 0.31
N VAL A 127 0.15 -0.21 0.59
CA VAL A 127 -0.41 -0.41 1.93
C VAL A 127 -1.03 -1.79 2.02
N GLU A 128 -0.79 -2.48 3.12
CA GLU A 128 -1.51 -3.70 3.48
C GLU A 128 -3.00 -3.38 3.51
N LYS A 129 -3.75 -3.94 2.57
CA LYS A 129 -5.20 -3.83 2.57
C LYS A 129 -5.73 -4.71 3.70
N GLU A 130 -6.67 -4.18 4.47
CA GLU A 130 -7.36 -4.98 5.48
C GLU A 130 -8.03 -6.19 4.78
N PRO A 131 -7.83 -7.42 5.27
CA PRO A 131 -8.43 -8.59 4.65
C PRO A 131 -9.95 -8.44 4.60
N LEU A 132 -10.51 -8.64 3.41
CA LEU A 132 -11.94 -8.62 3.20
C LEU A 132 -12.51 -10.03 3.31
N TYR A 133 -13.75 -10.10 3.76
CA TYR A 133 -14.47 -11.34 3.95
C TYR A 133 -15.87 -11.24 3.37
N TYR A 134 -16.31 -12.34 2.75
CA TYR A 134 -17.71 -12.61 2.51
C TYR A 134 -18.33 -13.22 3.78
N VAL A 135 -19.55 -12.83 4.15
CA VAL A 135 -20.26 -13.46 5.28
C VAL A 135 -21.28 -14.46 4.74
N LYS A 136 -20.99 -15.77 4.84
CA LYS A 136 -21.84 -16.82 4.27
C LYS A 136 -22.82 -17.36 5.33
N VAL A 137 -23.94 -16.68 5.51
CA VAL A 137 -24.95 -17.02 6.53
C VAL A 137 -25.62 -18.37 6.24
N VAL A 138 -25.83 -18.69 4.97
CA VAL A 138 -26.42 -19.97 4.52
C VAL A 138 -25.47 -20.63 3.52
N ASP A 139 -25.32 -21.96 3.60
CA ASP A 139 -24.51 -22.72 2.64
C ASP A 139 -25.23 -22.90 1.30
N ASP A 140 -25.50 -21.78 0.62
CA ASP A 140 -26.16 -21.69 -0.69
C ASP A 140 -25.49 -20.61 -1.56
N LYS A 141 -25.75 -20.62 -2.87
CA LYS A 141 -25.24 -19.61 -3.81
C LYS A 141 -25.70 -18.19 -3.45
N CYS A 142 -26.92 -18.03 -2.94
CA CYS A 142 -27.48 -16.76 -2.51
C CYS A 142 -27.45 -16.58 -0.98
N GLY A 143 -26.51 -17.25 -0.31
CA GLY A 143 -26.39 -17.24 1.16
C GLY A 143 -25.45 -16.19 1.73
N TYR A 144 -25.03 -15.20 0.93
CA TYR A 144 -24.06 -14.18 1.34
C TYR A 144 -24.78 -12.94 1.86
N LEU A 145 -24.29 -12.40 2.97
CA LEU A 145 -24.79 -11.14 3.53
C LEU A 145 -24.39 -9.99 2.61
N ASN A 146 -25.38 -9.25 2.16
CA ASN A 146 -25.22 -8.06 1.34
C ASN A 146 -25.82 -6.86 2.08
N TYR A 147 -25.27 -5.68 1.83
CA TYR A 147 -25.77 -4.40 2.35
C TYR A 147 -26.11 -3.48 1.19
N GLU A 148 -27.40 -3.19 1.01
CA GLU A 148 -27.87 -2.25 0.01
C GLU A 148 -27.67 -0.82 0.51
N VAL A 149 -26.76 -0.09 -0.14
CA VAL A 149 -26.33 1.25 0.30
C VAL A 149 -27.47 2.26 0.21
N SER A 150 -28.34 2.12 -0.79
CA SER A 150 -29.45 3.04 -1.04
C SER A 150 -30.58 2.94 -0.01
N SER A 151 -30.87 1.72 0.47
CA SER A 151 -31.95 1.45 1.42
C SER A 151 -31.46 1.27 2.86
N GLY A 152 -30.18 0.98 3.05
CA GLY A 152 -29.57 0.68 4.33
C GLY A 152 -29.97 -0.68 4.91
N ILE A 153 -30.45 -1.59 4.06
CA ILE A 153 -30.98 -2.90 4.45
C ILE A 153 -29.94 -3.98 4.20
N TYR A 154 -29.92 -4.98 5.10
CA TYR A 154 -29.18 -6.22 4.90
C TYR A 154 -30.08 -7.30 4.32
N ASP A 155 -29.61 -7.98 3.29
CA ASP A 155 -30.27 -9.13 2.68
C ASP A 155 -29.29 -10.27 2.38
N LEU A 156 -29.83 -11.40 1.91
CA LEU A 156 -29.04 -12.56 1.49
C LEU A 156 -29.15 -12.72 -0.02
N ALA A 157 -28.02 -12.60 -0.70
CA ALA A 157 -27.93 -12.77 -2.15
C ALA A 157 -26.60 -13.43 -2.53
N ASP A 158 -26.27 -13.43 -3.82
CA ASP A 158 -25.00 -13.93 -4.28
C ASP A 158 -23.85 -12.94 -3.99
N LYS A 159 -22.61 -13.37 -4.25
CA LYS A 159 -21.41 -12.58 -3.96
C LYS A 159 -21.16 -11.40 -4.93
N GLY A 160 -22.13 -11.05 -5.78
CA GLY A 160 -22.02 -9.96 -6.73
C GLY A 160 -21.88 -8.62 -6.02
N ASN A 161 -20.80 -7.90 -6.28
CA ASN A 161 -20.56 -6.55 -5.77
C ASN A 161 -20.85 -5.55 -6.89
N ASP A 162 -21.68 -4.54 -6.62
CA ASP A 162 -21.88 -3.39 -7.50
C ASP A 162 -21.87 -2.09 -6.68
N ASP A 163 -22.01 -0.94 -7.34
CA ASP A 163 -21.92 0.36 -6.66
C ASP A 163 -23.02 0.59 -5.61
N ASP A 164 -24.13 -0.16 -5.69
CA ASP A 164 -25.30 -0.02 -4.81
C ASP A 164 -25.36 -1.10 -3.72
N VAL A 165 -24.56 -2.18 -3.84
CA VAL A 165 -24.59 -3.35 -2.95
C VAL A 165 -23.19 -3.71 -2.48
N LYS A 166 -22.93 -3.55 -1.18
CA LYS A 166 -21.69 -3.96 -0.52
C LYS A 166 -21.79 -5.43 -0.07
N THR A 167 -20.85 -6.27 -0.51
CA THR A 167 -20.84 -7.73 -0.19
C THR A 167 -19.58 -8.21 0.52
N GLN A 168 -18.57 -7.34 0.64
CA GLN A 168 -17.29 -7.62 1.28
C GLN A 168 -17.12 -6.71 2.49
N TYR A 169 -16.63 -7.29 3.59
CA TYR A 169 -16.52 -6.58 4.88
C TYR A 169 -15.17 -6.84 5.53
N THR A 170 -14.72 -5.90 6.35
CA THR A 170 -13.58 -6.13 7.24
C THR A 170 -13.99 -6.95 8.47
N GLU A 171 -13.03 -7.52 9.20
CA GLU A 171 -13.33 -8.23 10.45
C GLU A 171 -14.06 -7.34 11.46
N LEU A 172 -13.64 -6.06 11.56
CA LEU A 172 -14.25 -5.10 12.47
C LEU A 172 -15.71 -4.83 12.08
N GLU A 173 -15.97 -4.57 10.80
CA GLU A 173 -17.33 -4.34 10.29
C GLU A 173 -18.26 -5.54 10.57
N ILE A 174 -17.77 -6.77 10.35
CA ILE A 174 -18.54 -7.99 10.64
C ILE A 174 -18.90 -8.05 12.13
N LYS A 175 -17.93 -7.75 13.01
CA LYS A 175 -18.16 -7.77 14.46
C LYS A 175 -19.08 -6.66 14.94
N GLU A 176 -19.03 -5.49 14.31
CA GLU A 176 -19.95 -4.38 14.56
C GLU A 176 -21.39 -4.71 14.15
N ILE A 177 -21.57 -5.41 13.03
CA ILE A 177 -22.88 -5.94 12.63
C ILE A 177 -23.35 -6.96 13.65
N ASN A 178 -22.57 -8.03 13.86
CA ASN A 178 -22.78 -9.05 14.87
C ASN A 178 -21.56 -9.97 14.96
N GLU A 179 -20.90 -10.00 16.12
CA GLU A 179 -19.71 -10.84 16.38
C GLU A 179 -19.87 -12.32 15.97
N LYS A 180 -21.08 -12.89 16.03
CA LYS A 180 -21.33 -14.29 15.63
C LYS A 180 -21.15 -14.53 14.12
N LEU A 181 -21.29 -13.50 13.30
CA LEU A 181 -21.11 -13.60 11.84
C LEU A 181 -19.65 -13.88 11.47
N TRP A 182 -18.70 -13.56 12.35
CA TRP A 182 -17.29 -13.89 12.15
C TRP A 182 -17.06 -15.41 11.98
N ALA A 183 -17.87 -16.24 12.66
CA ALA A 183 -17.76 -17.70 12.57
C ALA A 183 -18.11 -18.25 11.17
N VAL A 184 -18.78 -17.46 10.33
CA VAL A 184 -19.18 -17.83 8.96
C VAL A 184 -18.55 -16.90 7.91
N ALA A 185 -17.54 -16.13 8.31
CA ALA A 185 -16.77 -15.28 7.40
C ALA A 185 -15.82 -16.13 6.54
N VAL A 186 -15.78 -15.85 5.24
CA VAL A 186 -14.95 -16.53 4.25
C VAL A 186 -14.03 -15.49 3.62
N PRO A 187 -12.69 -15.67 3.68
CA PRO A 187 -11.76 -14.69 3.14
C PRO A 187 -11.95 -14.52 1.63
N VAL A 188 -11.97 -13.26 1.18
CA VAL A 188 -11.89 -12.90 -0.23
C VAL A 188 -10.46 -13.15 -0.70
N LYS A 189 -10.31 -13.76 -1.87
CA LYS A 189 -8.97 -13.97 -2.47
C LYS A 189 -8.54 -12.72 -3.21
N ASP A 190 -7.23 -12.49 -3.31
CA ASP A 190 -6.65 -11.31 -3.98
C ASP A 190 -7.12 -11.14 -5.44
N ASP A 191 -7.48 -12.23 -6.12
CA ASP A 191 -8.00 -12.22 -7.51
C ASP A 191 -9.48 -11.80 -7.60
N GLU A 192 -10.19 -11.73 -6.48
CA GLU A 192 -11.63 -11.42 -6.35
C GLU A 192 -11.90 -10.12 -5.54
N ALA A 193 -10.85 -9.45 -5.06
CA ALA A 193 -10.89 -8.22 -4.26
C ALA A 193 -10.59 -6.97 -5.10
#